data_AF-Q6FK19-F1
#
_entry.id   AF-Q6FK19-F1
#
_cell.length_a   1.000
_cell.length_b   1.000
_cell.length_c   1.000
_cell.angle_alpha   90.00
_cell.angle_beta   90.00
_cell.angle_gamma   90.00
#
_symmetry.space_group_name_H-M   'P 1'
#
loop_
_entity.id
_entity.type
_entity.pdbx_description
1 polymer ?
#
loop_
_entity_poly.entity_id
_entity_poly.type
_entity_poly.pdbx_seq_one_letter_code
_entity_poly.pdbx_strand_id
1 'polypeptide(L)'
;MIHSRNVQALLDGMLGGCDVLEGTVPVPALHSVALLSADTGSIISFSKEHDLEHGPAEHDSLNNLRIMALLVKDKFSSDEKKSCEKGYDLDGGHRAYTYDVEDLHASVTRIPDSDLLLMLLAHRDFPYGLLNMKLKACVKSFAQLYGYRLG
;
A
#
# COMPACT_ATOMS: atom_id res chain seq x y z
N MET A 1 -12.40 -10.37 14.29
CA MET A 1 -12.30 -10.98 12.94
C MET A 1 -12.44 -9.87 11.91
N ILE A 2 -11.61 -9.88 10.86
CA ILE A 2 -11.65 -8.85 9.81
C ILE A 2 -12.90 -9.03 8.94
N HIS A 3 -13.70 -7.98 8.78
CA HIS A 3 -14.80 -7.97 7.83
C HIS A 3 -14.26 -7.70 6.42
N SER A 4 -14.04 -8.77 5.65
CA SER A 4 -13.43 -8.72 4.32
C SER A 4 -14.10 -7.70 3.38
N ARG A 5 -15.43 -7.62 3.38
CA ARG A 5 -16.19 -6.67 2.56
C ARG A 5 -15.89 -5.21 2.91
N ASN A 6 -15.76 -4.89 4.19
CA ASN A 6 -15.52 -3.52 4.64
C ASN A 6 -14.08 -3.10 4.33
N VAL A 7 -13.12 -4.01 4.52
CA VAL A 7 -11.72 -3.76 4.14
C VAL A 7 -11.60 -3.57 2.63
N GLN A 8 -12.28 -4.39 1.84
CA GLN A 8 -12.25 -4.25 0.39
C GLN A 8 -12.83 -2.90 -0.07
N ALA A 9 -14.01 -2.51 0.43
CA ALA A 9 -14.60 -1.20 0.13
C ALA A 9 -13.68 -0.03 0.55
N LEU A 10 -12.97 -0.19 1.67
CA LEU A 10 -11.99 0.79 2.12
C LEU A 10 -10.79 0.88 1.16
N LEU A 11 -10.27 -0.26 0.70
CA LEU A 11 -9.17 -0.31 -0.27
C LEU A 11 -9.58 0.26 -1.63
N ASP A 12 -10.79 -0.05 -2.10
CA ASP A 12 -11.35 0.50 -3.34
C ASP A 12 -11.43 2.03 -3.27
N GLY A 13 -11.91 2.57 -2.14
CA GLY A 13 -11.95 4.01 -1.89
C GLY A 13 -10.56 4.68 -1.87
N MET A 14 -9.49 3.93 -1.64
CA MET A 14 -8.11 4.45 -1.64
C MET A 14 -7.49 4.50 -3.03
N LEU A 15 -8.02 3.82 -4.04
CA LEU A 15 -7.45 3.83 -5.39
C LEU A 15 -7.54 5.21 -6.06
N GLY A 16 -8.62 5.95 -5.81
CA GLY A 16 -8.93 7.20 -6.51
C GLY A 16 -7.78 8.21 -6.52
N GLY A 17 -7.60 8.90 -7.65
CA GLY A 17 -6.61 9.98 -7.80
C GLY A 17 -6.78 11.09 -6.76
N CYS A 18 -5.77 11.94 -6.63
CA CYS A 18 -5.84 13.12 -5.76
C CYS A 18 -5.87 14.39 -6.60
N ASP A 19 -6.96 15.15 -6.49
CA ASP A 19 -7.04 16.50 -7.05
C ASP A 19 -6.32 17.46 -6.10
N VAL A 20 -5.04 17.68 -6.37
CA VAL A 20 -4.24 18.64 -5.63
C VAL A 20 -4.47 20.00 -6.29
N LEU A 21 -5.46 20.77 -5.82
CA LEU A 21 -5.78 22.16 -6.22
C LEU A 21 -6.32 22.40 -7.64
N GLU A 22 -7.21 23.39 -7.78
CA GLU A 22 -7.72 23.89 -9.07
C GLU A 22 -6.56 24.50 -9.88
N GLY A 23 -6.03 23.75 -10.87
CA GLY A 23 -5.05 24.24 -11.84
C GLY A 23 -3.75 23.43 -11.95
N THR A 24 -3.55 22.41 -11.13
CA THR A 24 -2.39 21.51 -11.19
C THR A 24 -2.70 20.23 -11.97
N VAL A 25 -1.66 19.59 -12.51
CA VAL A 25 -1.78 18.34 -13.30
C VAL A 25 -2.52 17.28 -12.47
N PRO A 26 -3.63 16.69 -12.97
CA PRO A 26 -4.35 15.66 -12.24
C PRO A 26 -3.42 14.48 -11.97
N VAL A 27 -3.36 14.05 -10.72
CA VAL A 27 -2.52 12.93 -10.32
C VAL A 27 -3.26 11.63 -10.63
N PRO A 28 -2.64 10.68 -11.34
CA PRO A 28 -3.30 9.43 -11.71
C PRO A 28 -3.72 8.63 -10.48
N ALA A 29 -4.67 7.72 -10.67
CA ALA A 29 -5.06 6.76 -9.65
C ALA A 29 -3.88 5.85 -9.27
N LEU A 30 -4.02 5.18 -8.13
CA LEU A 30 -3.06 4.16 -7.74
C LEU A 30 -3.25 2.91 -8.59
N HIS A 31 -2.14 2.27 -8.96
CA HIS A 31 -2.17 1.00 -9.67
C HIS A 31 -2.82 -0.10 -8.83
N SER A 32 -2.42 -0.21 -7.55
CA SER A 32 -3.06 -1.13 -6.61
C SER A 32 -2.80 -0.74 -5.15
N VAL A 33 -3.67 -1.22 -4.27
CA VAL A 33 -3.54 -1.13 -2.81
C VAL A 33 -3.70 -2.52 -2.23
N ALA A 34 -2.81 -2.92 -1.33
CA ALA A 34 -2.87 -4.22 -0.70
C ALA A 34 -2.65 -4.15 0.81
N LEU A 35 -3.41 -4.98 1.52
CA LEU A 35 -3.21 -5.32 2.92
C LEU A 35 -2.49 -6.67 3.00
N LEU A 36 -1.31 -6.69 3.59
CA LEU A 36 -0.42 -7.84 3.66
C LEU A 36 -0.24 -8.31 5.10
N SER A 37 0.10 -9.59 5.28
CA SER A 37 0.69 -10.09 6.52
C SER A 37 2.14 -9.62 6.64
N ALA A 38 2.52 -9.08 7.79
CA ALA A 38 3.88 -8.65 8.07
C ALA A 38 4.86 -9.83 8.16
N ASP A 39 4.39 -11.01 8.60
CA ASP A 39 5.24 -12.18 8.78
C ASP A 39 5.51 -12.89 7.46
N THR A 40 4.47 -13.16 6.69
CA THR A 40 4.54 -13.99 5.48
C THR A 40 4.58 -13.20 4.19
N GLY A 41 4.20 -11.92 4.20
CA GLY A 41 3.98 -11.13 2.98
C GLY A 41 2.75 -11.57 2.17
N SER A 42 1.91 -12.45 2.73
CA SER A 42 0.69 -12.91 2.06
C SER A 42 -0.35 -11.79 1.96
N ILE A 43 -0.99 -11.67 0.80
CA ILE A 43 -2.07 -10.71 0.58
C ILE A 43 -3.34 -11.19 1.30
N ILE A 44 -3.83 -10.37 2.24
CA ILE A 44 -5.09 -10.59 2.97
C ILE A 44 -6.26 -10.01 2.17
N SER A 45 -6.07 -8.81 1.64
CA SER A 45 -7.05 -8.11 0.81
C SER A 45 -6.31 -7.15 -0.12
N PHE A 46 -6.83 -6.94 -1.32
CA PHE A 46 -6.25 -6.00 -2.28
C PHE A 46 -7.35 -5.38 -3.13
N SER A 47 -7.01 -4.23 -3.70
CA SER A 47 -7.79 -3.55 -4.71
C SER A 47 -6.85 -3.08 -5.82
N LYS A 48 -7.33 -3.08 -7.06
CA LYS A 48 -6.55 -2.73 -8.25
C LYS A 48 -7.39 -1.80 -9.11
N GLU A 49 -6.74 -0.86 -9.79
CA GLU A 49 -7.38 -0.10 -10.85
C GLU A 49 -7.88 -1.05 -11.97
N HIS A 50 -9.14 -0.92 -12.33
CA HIS A 50 -9.73 -1.66 -13.44
C HIS A 50 -9.36 -0.96 -14.76
N ASP A 51 -8.36 -1.48 -15.47
CA ASP A 51 -8.17 -1.15 -16.87
C ASP A 51 -9.38 -1.68 -17.66
N LEU A 52 -10.23 -0.75 -18.14
CA LEU A 52 -11.46 -1.07 -18.88
C LEU A 52 -11.22 -1.75 -20.24
N GLU A 53 -9.96 -1.97 -20.66
CA GLU A 53 -9.67 -2.37 -22.04
C GLU A 53 -9.20 -3.82 -22.26
N HIS A 54 -8.82 -4.62 -21.25
CA HIS A 54 -8.34 -6.00 -21.53
C HIS A 54 -8.64 -7.03 -20.42
N GLY A 55 -9.72 -7.81 -20.56
CA GLY A 55 -9.78 -9.18 -20.00
C GLY A 55 -9.03 -10.16 -20.92
N PRO A 56 -8.45 -11.30 -20.48
CA PRO A 56 -8.61 -12.08 -19.25
C PRO A 56 -7.27 -12.24 -18.48
N ALA A 57 -6.70 -11.15 -17.97
CA ALA A 57 -5.37 -11.10 -17.33
C ALA A 57 -5.40 -11.04 -15.79
N GLU A 58 -6.55 -11.24 -15.16
CA GLU A 58 -6.69 -11.08 -13.69
C GLU A 58 -5.81 -12.04 -12.90
N HIS A 59 -5.71 -13.30 -13.33
CA HIS A 59 -4.93 -14.33 -12.64
C HIS A 59 -3.42 -14.05 -12.68
N ASP A 60 -2.92 -13.59 -13.82
CA ASP A 60 -1.52 -13.17 -13.99
C ASP A 60 -1.24 -11.88 -13.22
N SER A 61 -2.20 -10.94 -13.19
CA SER A 61 -2.07 -9.71 -12.43
C SER A 61 -1.99 -9.94 -10.91
N LEU A 62 -2.75 -10.91 -10.39
CA LEU A 62 -2.68 -11.30 -8.97
C LEU A 62 -1.36 -12.01 -8.65
N ASN A 63 -0.86 -12.84 -9.55
CA ASN A 63 0.44 -13.47 -9.39
C ASN A 63 1.56 -12.43 -9.38
N ASN A 64 1.52 -11.45 -10.27
CA ASN A 64 2.47 -10.34 -10.29
C ASN A 64 2.40 -9.53 -9.00
N LEU A 65 1.19 -9.21 -8.50
CA LEU A 65 1.01 -8.51 -7.23
C LEU A 65 1.54 -9.31 -6.04
N ARG A 66 1.37 -10.64 -6.02
CA ARG A 66 1.94 -11.51 -4.99
C ARG A 66 3.46 -11.47 -4.98
N ILE A 67 4.09 -11.50 -6.15
CA ILE A 67 5.55 -11.40 -6.28
C ILE A 67 6.02 -10.03 -5.79
N MET A 68 5.38 -8.94 -6.24
CA MET A 68 5.70 -7.58 -5.80
C MET A 68 5.53 -7.40 -4.28
N ALA A 69 4.41 -7.86 -3.72
CA ALA A 69 4.13 -7.80 -2.29
C ALA A 69 5.21 -8.51 -1.46
N LEU A 70 5.67 -9.68 -1.92
CA LEU A 70 6.73 -10.42 -1.24
C LEU A 70 8.07 -9.67 -1.30
N LEU A 71 8.45 -9.15 -2.47
CA LEU A 71 9.68 -8.37 -2.65
C LEU A 71 9.70 -7.11 -1.79
N VAL A 72 8.58 -6.37 -1.76
CA VAL A 72 8.42 -5.17 -0.92
C VAL A 72 8.50 -5.53 0.55
N LYS A 73 7.81 -6.59 0.98
CA LYS A 73 7.83 -7.04 2.37
C LYS A 73 9.24 -7.45 2.81
N ASP A 74 10.01 -8.13 1.97
CA ASP A 74 11.37 -8.57 2.32
C ASP A 74 12.35 -7.39 2.43
N LYS A 75 12.22 -6.38 1.55
CA LYS A 75 12.95 -5.11 1.69
C LYS A 75 12.55 -4.37 2.97
N PHE A 76 11.24 -4.25 3.22
CA PHE A 76 10.70 -3.62 4.43
C PHE A 76 11.22 -4.28 5.70
N SER A 77 11.14 -5.61 5.80
CA SER A 77 11.62 -6.36 6.97
C SER A 77 13.11 -6.19 7.20
N SER A 78 13.88 -6.07 6.11
CA SER A 78 15.33 -5.83 6.18
C SER A 78 15.64 -4.41 6.67
N ASP A 79 14.86 -3.41 6.27
CA ASP A 79 15.09 -2.01 6.63
C ASP A 79 14.57 -1.67 8.02
N GLU A 80 13.45 -2.26 8.44
CA GLU A 80 12.88 -2.12 9.79
C GLU A 80 13.90 -2.59 10.86
N LYS A 81 14.61 -3.69 10.60
CA LYS A 81 15.65 -4.23 11.50
C LYS A 81 16.90 -3.37 11.60
N LYS A 82 17.24 -2.62 10.56
CA LYS A 82 18.52 -1.89 10.47
C LYS A 82 18.48 -0.53 11.17
N SER A 83 17.34 -0.13 11.75
CA SER A 83 17.14 1.18 12.38
C SER A 83 17.62 2.35 11.49
N CYS A 84 17.50 2.19 10.18
CA CYS A 84 17.93 3.20 9.21
C CYS A 84 16.99 4.41 9.27
N GLU A 85 17.54 5.62 9.23
CA GLU A 85 16.81 6.91 9.10
C GLU A 85 16.06 7.08 7.75
N LYS A 86 15.89 6.01 6.96
CA LYS A 86 15.32 6.07 5.60
C LYS A 86 13.79 6.07 5.56
N GLY A 87 13.12 6.13 6.71
CA GLY A 87 11.66 6.11 6.79
C GLY A 87 11.07 7.52 6.80
N TYR A 88 9.96 7.70 6.09
CA TYR A 88 9.12 8.89 6.25
C TYR A 88 8.31 8.74 7.53
N ASP A 89 8.49 9.65 8.50
CA ASP A 89 7.78 9.58 9.77
C ASP A 89 6.27 9.80 9.57
N LEU A 90 5.52 8.76 9.95
CA LEU A 90 4.09 8.82 10.15
C LEU A 90 3.83 9.27 11.60
N ASP A 91 2.64 9.82 11.83
CA ASP A 91 2.23 10.22 13.19
C ASP A 91 2.30 8.98 14.12
N GLY A 92 2.77 9.16 15.35
CA GLY A 92 2.84 8.07 16.35
C GLY A 92 4.11 7.21 16.33
N GLY A 93 5.17 7.64 15.64
CA GLY A 93 6.47 6.93 15.65
C GLY A 93 6.55 5.75 14.68
N HIS A 94 5.55 5.60 13.81
CA HIS A 94 5.57 4.65 12.70
C HIS A 94 6.26 5.25 11.49
N ARG A 95 6.83 4.42 10.63
CA ARG A 95 7.55 4.88 9.44
C ARG A 95 6.96 4.27 8.19
N ALA A 96 6.87 5.07 7.14
CA ALA A 96 6.62 4.63 5.78
C ALA A 96 7.95 4.47 5.04
N TYR A 97 8.03 3.43 4.22
CA TYR A 97 9.20 3.11 3.41
C TYR A 97 8.79 3.09 1.94
N THR A 98 9.65 3.63 1.10
CA THR A 98 9.40 3.73 -0.33
C THR A 98 10.40 2.90 -1.12
N TYR A 99 9.92 2.20 -2.13
CA TYR A 99 10.74 1.32 -2.96
C TYR A 99 10.37 1.46 -4.43
N ASP A 100 11.37 1.45 -5.29
CA ASP A 100 11.17 1.17 -6.71
C ASP A 100 11.02 -0.35 -6.89
N VAL A 101 9.94 -0.74 -7.57
CA VAL A 101 9.65 -2.12 -7.98
C VAL A 101 9.27 -2.08 -9.45
N GLU A 102 10.20 -2.49 -10.32
CA GLU A 102 10.05 -2.33 -11.77
C GLU A 102 9.80 -0.86 -12.14
N ASP A 103 8.70 -0.57 -12.86
CA ASP A 103 8.27 0.78 -13.24
C ASP A 103 7.22 1.38 -12.26
N LEU A 104 7.10 0.79 -11.06
CA LEU A 104 6.16 1.24 -10.04
C LEU A 104 6.88 1.82 -8.81
N HIS A 105 6.28 2.87 -8.26
CA HIS A 105 6.60 3.37 -6.93
C HIS A 105 5.74 2.63 -5.91
N ALA A 106 6.40 1.96 -4.97
CA ALA A 106 5.79 1.33 -3.82
C ALA A 106 5.98 2.20 -2.58
N SER A 107 4.93 2.36 -1.78
CA SER A 107 5.02 2.88 -0.42
C SER A 107 4.34 1.92 0.54
N VAL A 108 5.05 1.54 1.61
CA VAL A 108 4.63 0.52 2.56
C VAL A 108 4.84 1.00 3.99
N THR A 109 3.92 0.61 4.86
CA THR A 109 4.06 0.83 6.30
C THR A 109 3.37 -0.28 7.09
N ARG A 110 3.83 -0.48 8.31
CA ARG A 110 3.17 -1.36 9.26
C ARG A 110 1.96 -0.64 9.85
N ILE A 111 0.80 -1.28 9.87
CA ILE A 111 -0.35 -0.77 10.62
C ILE A 111 0.04 -0.79 12.11
N PRO A 112 -0.19 0.29 12.87
CA PRO A 112 0.24 0.44 14.25
C PRO A 112 -0.01 -0.79 15.13
N ASP A 113 1.04 -1.25 15.82
CA ASP A 113 1.06 -2.38 16.76
C ASP A 113 0.53 -3.72 16.21
N SER A 114 0.42 -3.85 14.89
CA SER A 114 -0.19 -5.01 14.23
C SER A 114 0.81 -5.88 13.48
N ASP A 115 0.34 -7.07 13.08
CA ASP A 115 1.01 -7.98 12.16
C ASP A 115 0.60 -7.73 10.70
N LEU A 116 0.12 -6.51 10.39
CA LEU A 116 -0.38 -6.12 9.07
C LEU A 116 0.49 -5.02 8.46
N LEU A 117 0.70 -5.10 7.14
CA LEU A 117 1.31 -4.06 6.34
C LEU A 117 0.29 -3.49 5.36
N LEU A 118 0.30 -2.17 5.19
CA LEU A 118 -0.42 -1.48 4.14
C LEU A 118 0.57 -1.08 3.04
N MET A 119 0.29 -1.49 1.81
CA MET A 119 1.11 -1.22 0.63
C MET A 119 0.29 -0.48 -0.43
N LEU A 120 0.83 0.63 -0.94
CA LEU A 120 0.33 1.36 -2.11
C LEU A 120 1.32 1.18 -3.26
N LEU A 121 0.82 0.82 -4.44
CA LEU A 121 1.58 0.80 -5.68
C LEU A 121 1.02 1.86 -6.63
N ALA A 122 1.90 2.66 -7.20
CA ALA A 122 1.55 3.70 -8.16
C ALA A 122 2.52 3.66 -9.35
N HIS A 123 2.07 4.17 -10.49
CA HIS A 123 2.95 4.37 -11.64
C HIS A 123 4.10 5.33 -11.31
N ARG A 124 5.22 5.22 -12.04
CA ARG A 124 6.42 6.07 -11.87
C ARG A 124 6.16 7.57 -11.88
N ASP A 125 5.10 8.01 -12.55
CA ASP A 125 4.72 9.42 -12.61
C ASP A 125 4.11 9.93 -11.29
N PHE A 126 3.75 9.03 -10.38
CA PHE A 126 3.18 9.37 -9.08
C PHE A 126 4.30 9.77 -8.09
N PRO A 127 4.36 11.01 -7.60
CA PRO A 127 5.45 11.46 -6.74
C PRO A 127 5.47 10.78 -5.38
N TYR A 128 6.66 10.36 -4.91
CA TYR A 128 6.82 9.72 -3.60
C TYR A 128 6.28 10.54 -2.42
N GLY A 129 6.47 11.87 -2.46
CA GLY A 129 5.95 12.76 -1.42
C GLY A 129 4.43 12.67 -1.28
N LEU A 130 3.72 12.68 -2.42
CA LEU A 130 2.27 12.53 -2.45
C LEU A 130 1.84 11.12 -2.06
N LEU A 131 2.62 10.10 -2.44
CA LEU A 131 2.31 8.70 -2.13
C LEU A 131 2.39 8.47 -0.62
N ASN A 132 3.40 9.03 0.04
CA ASN A 132 3.55 8.97 1.49
C ASN A 132 2.50 9.80 2.23
N MET A 133 2.11 10.97 1.69
CA MET A 133 0.99 11.74 2.25
C MET A 133 -0.33 10.97 2.16
N LYS A 134 -0.59 10.32 1.02
CA LYS A 134 -1.75 9.46 0.83
C LYS A 134 -1.71 8.26 1.76
N LEU A 135 -0.57 7.57 1.88
CA LEU A 135 -0.38 6.48 2.84
C LEU A 135 -0.67 6.92 4.27
N LYS A 136 -0.14 8.09 4.68
CA LYS A 136 -0.39 8.66 6.01
C LYS A 136 -1.87 8.89 6.28
N ALA A 137 -2.62 9.38 5.29
CA ALA A 137 -4.07 9.52 5.41
C ALA A 137 -4.78 8.16 5.48
N CYS A 138 -4.39 7.21 4.61
CA CYS A 138 -4.96 5.87 4.55
C CYS A 138 -4.80 5.08 5.85
N VAL A 139 -3.61 5.15 6.49
CA VAL A 139 -3.34 4.45 7.76
C VAL A 139 -4.30 4.87 8.87
N LYS A 140 -4.73 6.14 8.89
CA LYS A 140 -5.71 6.62 9.88
C LYS A 140 -7.07 5.96 9.70
N SER A 141 -7.46 5.62 8.47
CA SER A 141 -8.70 4.90 8.17
C SER A 141 -8.67 3.44 8.64
N PHE A 142 -7.49 2.88 8.95
CA PHE A 142 -7.32 1.54 9.50
C PHE A 142 -7.22 1.51 11.04
N ALA A 143 -7.63 2.57 11.75
CA ALA A 143 -7.57 2.64 13.21
C ALA A 143 -8.20 1.42 13.93
N GLN A 144 -9.24 0.81 13.35
CA GLN A 144 -9.88 -0.40 13.91
C GLN A 144 -9.03 -1.68 13.78
N LEU A 145 -7.96 -1.66 12.99
CA LEU A 145 -7.01 -2.76 12.83
C LEU A 145 -5.71 -2.53 13.61
N TYR A 146 -5.61 -1.46 14.41
CA TYR A 146 -4.44 -1.24 15.25
C TYR A 146 -4.35 -2.33 16.31
N GLY A 147 -3.15 -2.86 16.55
CA GLY A 147 -2.96 -3.98 17.46
C GLY A 147 -3.40 -5.35 16.91
N TYR A 148 -3.87 -5.43 15.67
CA TYR A 148 -4.38 -6.69 15.10
C TYR A 148 -3.27 -7.73 14.97
N ARG A 149 -3.51 -8.94 15.48
CA ARG A 149 -2.58 -10.07 15.42
C ARG A 149 -3.10 -11.19 14.52
N LEU A 150 -2.20 -11.76 13.73
CA LEU A 150 -2.47 -12.98 12.96
C LEU A 150 -2.13 -14.16 13.87
N GLY A 151 -3.16 -14.82 14.40
CA GLY A 151 -3.02 -15.96 15.30
C GLY A 151 -2.41 -17.19 14.62
#